data_AF-A0A3B1D582-F1
#
_entry.id   AF-A0A3B1D582-F1
#
_cell.length_a   1.000
_cell.length_b   1.000
_cell.length_c   1.000
_cell.angle_alpha   90.00
_cell.angle_beta   90.00
_cell.angle_gamma   90.00
#
_symmetry.space_group_name_H-M   'P 1'
#
loop_
_entity.id
_entity.type
_entity.pdbx_description
1 polymer ?
#
loop_
_entity_poly.entity_id
_entity_poly.type
_entity_poly.pdbx_seq_one_letter_code
_entity_poly.pdbx_strand_id
1 'polypeptide(L)' 'MSLEGRVALVTGGSRGIGKAIAQALANEGAKVAFVYRSSKESA' A
#
# COMPACT_ATOMS: atom_id res chain seq x y z
N MET A 1 16.40 -0.04 -1.67
CA MET A 1 16.55 -0.35 -3.11
C MET A 1 15.66 0.64 -3.79
N SER A 2 16.20 1.58 -4.57
CA SER A 2 15.40 2.62 -5.23
C SER A 2 14.23 2.02 -6.05
N LEU A 3 12.99 2.44 -5.75
CA LEU A 3 11.76 2.08 -6.47
C LEU A 3 11.20 3.28 -7.25
N GLU A 4 11.97 4.36 -7.39
CA GLU A 4 11.61 5.55 -8.15
C GLU A 4 11.07 5.20 -9.55
N GLY A 5 9.90 5.76 -9.87
CA GLY A 5 9.24 5.56 -11.16
C GLY A 5 8.53 4.22 -11.34
N ARG A 6 8.62 3.31 -10.35
CA ARG A 6 7.87 2.04 -10.36
C ARG A 6 6.44 2.25 -9.87
N VAL A 7 5.55 1.36 -10.30
CA VAL A 7 4.15 1.31 -9.86
C VAL A 7 3.93 0.02 -9.10
N ALA A 8 3.30 0.10 -7.93
CA ALA A 8 2.99 -1.06 -7.08
C ALA A 8 1.51 -1.10 -6.69
N LEU A 9 0.92 -2.30 -6.71
CA LEU A 9 -0.43 -2.58 -6.21
C LEU A 9 -0.34 -3.39 -4.93
N VAL A 10 -0.94 -2.91 -3.84
CA VAL A 10 -0.98 -3.59 -2.54
C VAL A 10 -2.42 -4.01 -2.20
N THR A 11 -2.65 -5.30 -1.98
CA THR A 11 -3.92 -5.80 -1.45
C THR A 11 -3.92 -5.75 0.08
N GLY A 12 -5.08 -5.52 0.70
CA GLY A 12 -5.19 -5.34 2.15
C GLY A 12 -4.47 -4.10 2.68
N GLY A 13 -4.19 -3.10 1.83
CA GLY A 13 -3.33 -1.96 2.19
C GLY A 13 -3.92 -0.95 3.18
N SER A 14 -5.14 -1.14 3.67
CA SER A 14 -5.80 -0.19 4.57
C SER A 14 -5.29 -0.24 6.02
N ARG A 15 -4.79 -1.39 6.49
CA ARG A 15 -4.41 -1.60 7.90
C ARG A 15 -3.23 -2.57 8.04
N GLY A 16 -2.70 -2.65 9.25
CA GLY A 16 -1.71 -3.66 9.65
C GLY A 16 -0.51 -3.74 8.70
N ILE A 17 -0.16 -4.95 8.32
CA ILE A 17 1.00 -5.24 7.46
C ILE A 17 0.82 -4.60 6.07
N GLY A 18 -0.38 -4.66 5.48
CA GLY A 18 -0.63 -4.08 4.16
C GLY A 18 -0.37 -2.57 4.12
N LYS A 19 -0.77 -1.85 5.17
CA LYS A 19 -0.47 -0.42 5.32
C LYS A 19 1.03 -0.16 5.46
N ALA A 20 1.72 -0.96 6.28
CA ALA A 20 3.17 -0.82 6.47
C ALA A 20 3.94 -1.06 5.16
N ILE A 21 3.53 -2.06 4.38
CA ILE A 21 4.11 -2.36 3.05
C ILE A 21 3.86 -1.20 2.09
N ALA A 22 2.61 -0.72 1.99
CA ALA A 22 2.29 0.40 1.10
C ALA A 22 3.11 1.65 1.42
N GLN A 23 3.31 1.94 2.71
CA GLN A 23 4.14 3.07 3.17
C GLN A 23 5.62 2.86 2.81
N ALA A 24 6.17 1.67 3.05
CA ALA A 24 7.56 1.38 2.74
C ALA A 24 7.84 1.50 1.24
N LEU A 25 6.95 0.99 0.38
CA LEU A 25 7.08 1.11 -1.07
C LEU A 25 7.02 2.58 -1.54
N ALA A 26 6.12 3.38 -0.96
CA ALA A 26 6.02 4.80 -1.27
C ALA A 26 7.28 5.58 -0.81
N ASN A 27 7.84 5.23 0.35
CA ASN A 27 9.06 5.85 0.88
C ASN A 27 10.29 5.56 0.00
N GLU A 28 10.31 4.44 -0.71
CA GLU A 28 11.35 4.11 -1.71
C GLU A 28 11.03 4.70 -3.12
N GLY A 29 10.04 5.59 -3.24
CA GLY A 29 9.76 6.34 -4.47
C GLY A 29 8.78 5.69 -5.46
N ALA A 30 8.13 4.59 -5.08
CA ALA A 30 7.10 3.97 -5.92
C ALA A 30 5.78 4.77 -5.90
N LYS A 31 5.06 4.75 -7.03
CA LYS A 31 3.63 5.12 -7.06
C LYS A 31 2.81 3.93 -6.59
N VAL A 32 2.11 4.06 -5.47
CA VAL A 32 1.40 2.95 -4.83
C VAL A 32 -0.11 3.14 -4.94
N ALA A 33 -0.79 2.11 -5.44
CA ALA A 33 -2.23 1.93 -5.30
C ALA A 33 -2.48 0.79 -4.31
N PHE A 34 -3.55 0.89 -3.50
CA PHE A 34 -3.95 -0.22 -2.65
C PHE A 34 -5.46 -0.44 -2.66
N VAL A 35 -5.83 -1.70 -2.43
CA VAL A 35 -7.23 -2.13 -2.35
C VAL A 35 -7.45 -2.91 -1.06
N TYR A 36 -8.66 -2.85 -0.53
CA TYR A 36 -9.08 -3.68 0.60
C TYR A 36 -10.56 -4.01 0.45
N ARG A 37 -10.99 -5.12 1.05
CA ARG A 37 -12.42 -5.41 1.16
C ARG A 37 -12.98 -4.60 2.31
N SER A 38 -13.89 -3.68 2.00
CA SER A 38 -14.64 -2.94 3.02
C SER A 38 -15.80 -3.80 3.51
N SER A 39 -15.76 -4.21 4.76
CA SER A 39 -16.95 -4.56 5.54
C SER A 39 -17.26 -3.34 6.41
N LYS A 40 -18.51 -2.89 6.46
CA LYS A 40 -19.01 -1.64 7.09
C LYS A 40 -18.62 -1.43 8.58
N GLU A 41 -17.85 -2.31 9.20
CA GLU A 41 -17.64 -2.37 10.65
C GLU A 41 -16.32 -1.78 11.12
N SER A 42 -15.41 -1.39 10.24
CA SER A 42 -14.21 -0.65 10.65
C SER A 42 -13.63 0.13 9.47
N ALA A 43 -13.84 1.45 9.47
CA ALA A 43 -13.03 2.45 8.76
C ALA A 43 -12.35 3.30 9.84
#